data_AF-A0A3A9FE88-F1
#
_entry.id   AF-A0A3A9FE88-F1
#
_cell.length_a   1.000
_cell.length_b   1.000
_cell.length_c   1.000
_cell.angle_alpha   90.00
_cell.angle_beta   90.00
_cell.angle_gamma   90.00
#
_symmetry.space_group_name_H-M   'P 1'
#
loop_
_entity.id
_entity.type
_entity.pdbx_description
1 polymer ?
#
loop_
_entity_poly.entity_id
_entity_poly.type
_entity_poly.pdbx_seq_one_letter_code
_entity_poly.pdbx_strand_id
1 'polypeptide(L)'
;MCDEMMNVRKLQQQAAAGADELLRISNDMDQYIIPLYKTAPKEIFDMQCRIMIGRCEGLGKKLRQIQTDLANAKRRMQTEETVTRQRQSDFANDFADPVDVLADVRMEETRKSIVLTAQIISQNLQLLEQKQDLLNGFLAHSDEIHVHLKASEQMQDIAEVTRLESTLRRELHLCRTENKK
;
A
#
# COMPACT_ATOMS: atom_id res chain seq x y z
N MET A 1 -12.71 27.49 -18.93
CA MET A 1 -11.41 27.80 -18.27
C MET A 1 -11.46 27.90 -16.74
N CYS A 2 -12.23 28.81 -16.10
CA CYS A 2 -12.24 28.94 -14.63
C CYS A 2 -12.74 27.69 -13.87
N ASP A 3 -13.78 27.03 -14.38
CA ASP A 3 -14.32 25.81 -13.75
C ASP A 3 -13.38 24.61 -13.85
N GLU A 4 -12.71 24.45 -14.99
CA GLU A 4 -11.74 23.35 -15.19
C GLU A 4 -10.47 23.56 -14.33
N MET A 5 -10.01 24.82 -14.19
CA MET A 5 -8.94 25.17 -13.24
C MET A 5 -9.32 24.86 -11.79
N MET A 6 -10.56 25.13 -11.37
CA MET A 6 -11.04 24.75 -10.04
C MET A 6 -11.12 23.23 -9.87
N ASN A 7 -11.49 22.50 -10.93
CA ASN A 7 -11.53 21.04 -10.91
C ASN A 7 -10.13 20.43 -10.74
N VAL A 8 -9.13 20.92 -11.47
CA VAL A 8 -7.74 20.48 -11.34
C VAL A 8 -7.22 20.71 -9.92
N ARG A 9 -7.45 21.88 -9.32
CA ARG A 9 -7.03 22.15 -7.94
C ARG A 9 -7.64 21.17 -6.93
N LYS A 10 -8.91 20.79 -7.10
CA LYS A 10 -9.55 19.79 -6.25
C LYS A 10 -8.89 18.42 -6.39
N LEU A 11 -8.58 17.99 -7.61
CA LEU A 11 -7.87 16.73 -7.86
C LEU A 11 -6.47 16.74 -7.25
N GLN A 12 -5.77 17.88 -7.30
CA GLN A 12 -4.46 18.05 -6.66
C GLN A 12 -4.54 17.99 -5.14
N GLN A 13 -5.54 18.61 -4.53
CA GLN A 13 -5.81 18.51 -3.09
C GLN A 13 -6.13 17.07 -2.69
N GLN A 14 -6.92 16.36 -3.49
CA GLN A 14 -7.21 14.94 -3.25
C GLN A 14 -5.95 14.07 -3.38
N ALA A 15 -5.07 14.35 -4.34
CA ALA A 15 -3.80 13.66 -4.48
C ALA A 15 -2.89 13.90 -3.26
N ALA A 16 -2.82 15.13 -2.76
CA ALA A 16 -2.08 15.47 -1.55
C ALA A 16 -2.65 14.75 -0.32
N ALA A 17 -3.97 14.75 -0.14
CA ALA A 17 -4.63 14.00 0.94
C ALA A 17 -4.36 12.48 0.83
N GLY A 18 -4.24 11.95 -0.39
CA GLY A 18 -3.82 10.56 -0.60
C GLY A 18 -2.37 10.29 -0.18
N ALA A 19 -1.47 11.26 -0.32
CA ALA A 19 -0.10 11.15 0.21
C ALA A 19 -0.10 11.15 1.75
N ASP A 20 -0.93 11.98 2.38
CA ASP A 20 -1.09 11.98 3.84
C ASP A 20 -1.67 10.65 4.34
N GLU A 21 -2.65 10.08 3.63
CA GLU A 21 -3.21 8.76 3.95
C GLU A 21 -2.15 7.65 3.83
N LEU A 22 -1.25 7.72 2.84
CA LEU A 22 -0.11 6.79 2.68
C LEU A 22 0.90 6.90 3.83
N LEU A 23 1.22 8.13 4.26
CA LEU A 23 2.08 8.36 5.43
C LEU A 23 1.44 7.80 6.70
N ARG A 24 0.14 8.00 6.86
CA ARG A 24 -0.61 7.42 7.99
C ARG A 24 -0.61 5.90 7.96
N ILE A 25 -0.79 5.27 6.79
CA ILE A 25 -0.64 3.82 6.64
C ILE A 25 0.76 3.38 7.08
N SER A 26 1.81 4.12 6.69
CA SER A 26 3.19 3.81 7.10
C SER A 26 3.35 3.84 8.62
N ASN A 27 2.85 4.90 9.27
CA ASN A 27 2.90 5.01 10.72
C ASN A 27 2.09 3.91 11.43
N ASP A 28 0.93 3.55 10.87
CA ASP A 28 0.11 2.45 11.42
C ASP A 28 0.82 1.09 11.25
N MET A 29 1.59 0.88 10.19
CA MET A 29 2.42 -0.32 10.05
C MET A 29 3.50 -0.37 11.15
N ASP A 30 4.19 0.74 11.41
CA ASP A 30 5.21 0.83 12.45
C ASP A 30 4.63 0.60 13.86
N GLN A 31 3.38 1.00 14.08
CA GLN A 31 2.72 0.86 15.38
C GLN A 31 2.05 -0.52 15.59
N TYR A 32 1.42 -1.07 14.55
CA TYR A 32 0.53 -2.23 14.69
C TYR A 32 1.01 -3.50 13.99
N ILE A 33 2.01 -3.43 13.11
CA ILE A 33 2.54 -4.61 12.40
C ILE A 33 3.92 -4.96 12.95
N ILE A 34 4.85 -4.01 12.91
CA ILE A 34 6.25 -4.27 13.27
C ILE A 34 6.40 -4.80 14.71
N PRO A 35 5.74 -4.25 15.74
CA PRO A 35 5.90 -4.74 17.12
C PRO A 35 5.27 -6.12 17.36
N LEU A 36 4.25 -6.48 16.56
CA LEU A 36 3.52 -7.74 16.70
C LEU A 36 4.22 -8.90 15.99
N TYR A 37 5.15 -8.59 15.08
CA TYR A 37 5.85 -9.60 14.31
C TYR A 37 6.66 -10.54 15.20
N LYS A 38 6.37 -11.84 15.13
CA LYS A 38 6.94 -12.92 15.95
C LYS A 38 6.63 -12.87 17.46
N THR A 39 5.91 -11.87 17.94
CA THR A 39 5.59 -11.70 19.37
C THR A 39 4.13 -11.98 19.67
N ALA A 40 3.22 -11.60 18.75
CA ALA A 40 1.79 -11.79 18.91
C ALA A 40 1.33 -13.17 18.41
N PRO A 41 0.16 -13.64 18.88
CA PRO A 41 -0.51 -14.78 18.27
C PRO A 41 -0.70 -14.58 16.76
N LYS A 42 -0.50 -15.65 16.00
CA LYS A 42 -0.54 -15.63 14.53
C LYS A 42 -1.82 -15.02 14.00
N GLU A 43 -2.96 -15.38 14.57
CA GLU A 43 -4.27 -14.92 14.13
C GLU A 43 -4.40 -13.40 14.23
N ILE A 44 -3.85 -12.81 15.30
CA ILE A 44 -3.88 -11.37 15.52
C ILE A 44 -2.94 -10.67 14.54
N PHE A 45 -1.71 -11.19 14.38
CA PHE A 45 -0.74 -10.63 13.45
C PHE A 45 -1.25 -10.66 12.00
N ASP A 46 -1.75 -11.82 11.57
CA ASP A 46 -2.26 -12.01 10.22
C ASP A 46 -3.49 -11.13 9.95
N MET A 47 -4.38 -11.00 10.93
CA MET A 47 -5.53 -10.10 10.85
C MET A 47 -5.07 -8.65 10.63
N GLN A 48 -4.08 -8.16 11.40
CA GLN A 48 -3.57 -6.81 11.24
C GLN A 48 -2.94 -6.59 9.85
N CYS A 49 -2.16 -7.57 9.37
CA CYS A 49 -1.61 -7.52 8.01
C CYS A 49 -2.71 -7.41 6.95
N ARG A 50 -3.77 -8.23 7.05
CA ARG A 50 -4.91 -8.20 6.12
C ARG A 50 -5.68 -6.88 6.16
N ILE A 51 -5.87 -6.29 7.34
CA ILE A 51 -6.50 -4.96 7.47
C ILE A 51 -5.64 -3.91 6.76
N MET A 52 -4.32 -3.93 6.96
CA MET A 52 -3.42 -2.97 6.30
C MET A 52 -3.39 -3.16 4.78
N ILE A 53 -3.41 -4.40 4.28
CA ILE A 53 -3.54 -4.70 2.84
C ILE A 53 -4.82 -4.07 2.30
N GLY A 54 -5.97 -4.31 2.95
CA GLY A 54 -7.26 -3.76 2.51
C GLY A 54 -7.28 -2.23 2.48
N ARG A 55 -6.58 -1.57 3.42
CA ARG A 55 -6.39 -0.11 3.39
C ARG A 55 -5.53 0.34 2.22
N CYS A 56 -4.43 -0.36 1.94
CA CYS A 56 -3.58 -0.06 0.79
C CYS A 56 -4.34 -0.21 -0.53
N GLU A 57 -5.15 -1.26 -0.67
CA GLU A 57 -6.01 -1.46 -1.84
C GLU A 57 -7.06 -0.35 -1.99
N GLY A 58 -7.72 0.02 -0.88
CA GLY A 58 -8.70 1.09 -0.84
C GLY A 58 -8.12 2.42 -1.29
N LEU A 59 -6.96 2.80 -0.75
CA LEU A 59 -6.25 4.01 -1.18
C LEU A 59 -5.76 3.92 -2.63
N GLY A 60 -5.25 2.76 -3.06
CA GLY A 60 -4.82 2.54 -4.43
C GLY A 60 -5.95 2.72 -5.45
N LYS A 61 -7.18 2.27 -5.13
CA LYS A 61 -8.37 2.52 -5.95
C LYS A 61 -8.68 4.02 -6.06
N LYS A 62 -8.66 4.76 -4.94
CA LYS A 62 -8.88 6.23 -4.94
C LYS A 62 -7.85 6.95 -5.81
N LEU A 63 -6.56 6.62 -5.64
CA LEU A 63 -5.47 7.26 -6.37
C LEU A 63 -5.54 6.98 -7.88
N ARG A 64 -5.90 5.76 -8.31
CA ARG A 64 -6.14 5.44 -9.73
C ARG A 64 -7.31 6.21 -10.32
N GLN A 65 -8.37 6.42 -9.54
CA GLN A 65 -9.49 7.27 -9.98
C GLN A 65 -9.03 8.72 -10.18
N ILE A 66 -8.33 9.30 -9.20
CA ILE A 66 -7.77 10.66 -9.31
C ILE A 66 -6.83 10.78 -10.51
N GLN A 67 -5.98 9.78 -10.74
CA GLN A 67 -5.07 9.75 -11.90
C GLN A 67 -5.84 9.80 -13.23
N THR A 68 -6.94 9.05 -13.33
CA THR A 68 -7.80 9.00 -14.52
C THR A 68 -8.49 10.35 -14.73
N ASP A 69 -9.04 10.93 -13.67
CA ASP A 69 -9.73 12.23 -13.72
C ASP A 69 -8.77 13.36 -14.08
N LEU A 70 -7.54 13.32 -13.54
CA LEU A 70 -6.48 14.27 -13.87
C LEU A 70 -6.04 14.15 -15.33
N ALA A 71 -5.95 12.93 -15.87
CA ALA A 71 -5.65 12.70 -17.29
C ALA A 71 -6.79 13.20 -18.21
N ASN A 72 -8.04 13.10 -17.77
CA ASN A 72 -9.19 13.62 -18.50
C ASN A 72 -9.22 15.15 -18.48
N ALA A 73 -8.96 15.78 -17.32
CA ALA A 73 -8.83 17.23 -17.21
C ALA A 73 -7.70 17.77 -18.10
N LYS A 74 -6.54 17.09 -18.12
CA LYS A 74 -5.42 17.44 -19.01
C LYS A 74 -5.84 17.42 -20.49
N ARG A 75 -6.55 16.37 -20.92
CA ARG A 75 -7.03 16.24 -22.31
C ARG A 75 -8.01 17.35 -22.69
N ARG A 76 -8.96 17.68 -21.81
CA ARG A 76 -9.93 18.77 -22.05
C ARG A 76 -9.23 20.12 -22.22
N MET A 77 -8.25 20.41 -21.36
CA MET A 77 -7.45 21.65 -21.48
C MET A 77 -6.65 21.72 -22.79
N GLN A 78 -6.13 20.59 -23.28
CA GLN A 78 -5.44 20.54 -24.57
C GLN A 78 -6.40 20.78 -25.73
N THR A 79 -7.61 20.20 -25.70
CA THR A 79 -8.63 20.42 -26.72
C THR A 79 -9.08 21.88 -26.75
N GLU A 80 -9.37 22.49 -25.58
CA GLU A 80 -9.75 23.90 -25.49
C GLU A 80 -8.68 24.84 -26.06
N GLU A 81 -7.40 24.55 -25.82
CA GLU A 81 -6.29 25.34 -26.37
C GLU A 81 -6.20 25.22 -27.90
N THR A 82 -6.31 24.00 -28.46
CA THR A 82 -6.25 23.80 -29.91
C THR A 82 -7.34 24.56 -30.65
N VAL A 83 -8.56 24.59 -30.08
CA VAL A 83 -9.70 25.35 -30.62
C VAL A 83 -9.47 26.85 -30.52
N THR A 84 -8.87 27.33 -29.42
CA THR A 84 -8.62 28.76 -29.21
C THR A 84 -7.50 29.28 -30.13
N ARG A 85 -6.42 28.51 -30.31
CA ARG A 85 -5.33 28.84 -31.24
C ARG A 85 -5.76 28.82 -32.70
N GLN A 86 -6.60 27.86 -33.11
CA GLN A 86 -7.17 27.87 -34.48
C GLN A 86 -8.00 29.13 -34.74
N ARG A 87 -8.82 29.55 -33.77
CA ARG A 87 -9.58 30.80 -33.89
C ARG A 87 -8.65 32.01 -33.99
N GLN A 88 -7.58 32.07 -33.19
CA GLN A 88 -6.61 33.19 -33.25
C GLN A 88 -5.80 33.20 -34.56
N SER A 89 -5.47 32.06 -35.16
CA SER A 89 -4.75 32.02 -36.45
C SER A 89 -5.60 32.49 -37.64
N ASP A 90 -6.92 32.35 -37.55
CA ASP A 90 -7.85 32.81 -38.60
C ASP A 90 -8.02 34.36 -38.59
N PHE A 91 -7.67 35.01 -37.48
CA PHE A 91 -7.60 36.47 -37.34
C PHE A 91 -6.14 36.90 -37.25
N ALA A 92 -5.43 36.94 -38.38
CA ALA A 92 -4.06 37.44 -38.44
C ALA A 92 -3.93 38.78 -37.70
N ASN A 93 -3.15 38.84 -36.61
CA ASN A 93 -2.81 40.09 -35.96
C ASN A 93 -1.39 40.10 -35.40
N ASP A 94 -0.65 41.09 -35.88
CA ASP A 94 0.74 41.47 -35.64
C ASP A 94 0.98 42.13 -34.26
N PHE A 95 0.05 41.97 -33.31
CA PHE A 95 0.13 42.55 -31.97
C PHE A 95 -0.31 41.51 -30.95
N ALA A 96 0.66 40.81 -30.36
CA ALA A 96 0.42 40.01 -29.17
C ALA A 96 0.07 40.97 -28.02
N ASP A 97 -1.20 40.95 -27.59
CA ASP A 97 -1.66 41.75 -26.46
C ASP A 97 -0.98 41.22 -25.17
N PRO A 98 -0.49 42.07 -24.25
CA PRO A 98 0.19 41.61 -23.03
C PRO A 98 -0.65 40.65 -22.16
N VAL A 99 -1.98 40.72 -22.31
CA VAL A 99 -2.95 39.83 -21.66
C VAL A 99 -2.87 38.39 -22.19
N ASP A 100 -2.58 38.20 -23.47
CA ASP A 100 -2.43 36.87 -24.08
C ASP A 100 -1.13 36.18 -23.61
N VAL A 101 -0.04 36.94 -23.46
CA VAL A 101 1.24 36.42 -22.93
C VAL A 101 1.09 35.91 -21.49
N LEU A 102 0.35 36.65 -20.65
CA LEU A 102 0.07 36.26 -19.27
C LEU A 102 -0.83 35.03 -19.15
N ALA A 103 -1.77 34.84 -20.08
CA ALA A 103 -2.62 33.66 -20.14
C ALA A 103 -1.82 32.40 -20.53
N ASP A 104 -0.91 32.53 -21.50
CA ASP A 104 -0.07 31.41 -21.97
C ASP A 104 0.89 30.93 -20.87
N VAL A 105 1.49 31.85 -20.09
CA VAL A 105 2.34 31.51 -18.93
C VAL A 105 1.57 30.75 -17.84
N ARG A 106 0.35 31.19 -17.50
CA ARG A 106 -0.49 30.50 -16.49
C ARG A 106 -0.94 29.12 -16.93
N MET A 107 -1.24 28.96 -18.22
CA MET A 107 -1.59 27.68 -18.82
C MET A 107 -0.42 26.68 -18.74
N GLU A 108 0.78 27.14 -19.07
CA GLU A 108 1.99 26.32 -19.00
C GLU A 108 2.35 25.91 -17.57
N GLU A 109 2.20 26.81 -16.60
CA GLU A 109 2.37 26.49 -15.18
C GLU A 109 1.35 25.44 -14.71
N THR A 110 0.10 25.57 -15.15
CA THR A 110 -0.96 24.59 -14.83
C THR A 110 -0.64 23.21 -15.42
N ARG A 111 -0.10 23.15 -16.65
CA ARG A 111 0.36 21.89 -17.25
C ARG A 111 1.47 21.22 -16.45
N LYS A 112 2.49 21.99 -16.06
CA LYS A 112 3.59 21.49 -15.23
C LYS A 112 3.08 20.96 -13.90
N SER A 113 2.16 21.70 -13.28
CA SER A 113 1.51 21.31 -12.01
C SER A 113 0.71 20.01 -12.14
N ILE A 114 -0.03 19.81 -13.24
CA ILE A 114 -0.75 18.57 -13.54
C ILE A 114 0.23 17.40 -13.73
N VAL A 115 1.30 17.60 -14.49
CA VAL A 115 2.33 16.56 -14.72
C VAL A 115 2.99 16.14 -13.42
N LEU A 116 3.38 17.11 -12.58
CA LEU A 116 3.97 16.84 -11.27
C LEU A 116 3.00 16.05 -10.38
N THR A 117 1.72 16.45 -10.37
CA THR A 117 0.68 15.75 -9.59
C THR A 117 0.52 14.30 -10.06
N ALA A 118 0.49 14.06 -11.37
CA ALA A 118 0.41 12.72 -11.94
C ALA A 118 1.62 11.86 -11.55
N GLN A 119 2.81 12.46 -11.51
CA GLN A 119 4.04 11.79 -11.06
C GLN A 119 3.97 11.40 -9.58
N ILE A 120 3.52 12.31 -8.72
CA ILE A 120 3.30 12.04 -7.29
C ILE A 120 2.31 10.88 -7.10
N ILE A 121 1.18 10.90 -7.81
CA ILE A 121 0.20 9.81 -7.74
C ILE A 121 0.83 8.47 -8.18
N SER A 122 1.62 8.48 -9.26
CA SER A 122 2.33 7.28 -9.73
C SER A 122 3.30 6.73 -8.69
N GLN A 123 4.07 7.60 -8.03
CA GLN A 123 4.99 7.20 -6.96
C GLN A 123 4.24 6.65 -5.75
N ASN A 124 3.15 7.29 -5.35
CA ASN A 124 2.32 6.82 -4.23
C ASN A 124 1.70 5.45 -4.53
N LEU A 125 1.29 5.19 -5.78
CA LEU A 125 0.80 3.87 -6.20
C LEU A 125 1.89 2.80 -6.11
N GLN A 126 3.12 3.10 -6.53
CA GLN A 126 4.27 2.18 -6.40
C GLN A 126 4.59 1.89 -4.93
N LEU A 127 4.59 2.91 -4.07
CA LEU A 127 4.81 2.72 -2.64
C LEU A 127 3.72 1.87 -1.99
N LEU A 128 2.46 1.99 -2.44
CA LEU A 128 1.37 1.13 -1.98
C LEU A 128 1.54 -0.31 -2.39
N GLU A 129 1.99 -0.56 -3.62
CA GLU A 129 2.29 -1.91 -4.11
C GLU A 129 3.42 -2.54 -3.29
N GLN A 130 4.54 -1.82 -3.10
CA GLN A 130 5.64 -2.28 -2.25
C GLN A 130 5.22 -2.59 -0.81
N LYS A 131 4.30 -1.80 -0.24
CA LYS A 131 3.75 -2.07 1.10
C LYS A 131 2.86 -3.31 1.12
N GLN A 132 2.05 -3.52 0.09
CA GLN A 132 1.25 -4.74 -0.04
C GLN A 132 2.13 -5.98 -0.16
N ASP A 133 3.18 -5.92 -0.98
CA ASP A 133 4.15 -7.00 -1.14
C ASP A 133 4.85 -7.32 0.19
N LEU A 134 5.26 -6.30 0.94
CA LEU A 134 5.85 -6.48 2.27
C LEU A 134 4.87 -7.19 3.23
N LEU A 135 3.60 -6.76 3.26
CA LEU A 135 2.58 -7.35 4.12
C LEU A 135 2.26 -8.80 3.71
N ASN A 136 2.22 -9.09 2.42
CA ASN A 136 2.06 -10.45 1.91
C ASN A 136 3.27 -11.33 2.26
N GLY A 137 4.49 -10.78 2.18
CA GLY A 137 5.70 -11.45 2.63
C GLY A 137 5.67 -11.78 4.12
N PHE A 138 5.17 -10.86 4.95
CA PHE A 138 4.97 -11.12 6.37
C PHE A 138 3.96 -12.24 6.64
N LEU A 139 2.85 -12.28 5.90
CA LEU A 139 1.86 -13.36 6.02
C LEU A 139 2.46 -14.72 5.64
N ALA A 140 3.16 -14.80 4.51
CA ALA A 140 3.79 -16.04 4.05
C ALA A 140 4.83 -16.56 5.05
N HIS A 141 5.64 -15.66 5.61
CA HIS A 141 6.64 -16.05 6.61
C HIS A 141 6.03 -16.38 7.99
N SER A 142 4.92 -15.72 8.36
CA SER A 142 4.12 -16.08 9.55
C SER A 142 3.59 -17.51 9.45
N ASP A 143 3.09 -17.91 8.28
CA ASP A 143 2.66 -19.28 7.98
C ASP A 143 3.82 -20.28 8.14
N GLU A 144 4.98 -19.98 7.55
CA GLU A 144 6.17 -20.82 7.62
C GLU A 144 6.65 -21.04 9.07
N ILE A 145 6.80 -19.96 9.85
CA ILE A 145 7.21 -20.04 11.26
C ILE A 145 6.24 -20.94 12.04
N HIS A 146 4.94 -20.77 11.83
CA HIS A 146 3.96 -21.53 12.61
C HIS A 146 3.96 -23.02 12.26
N VAL A 147 4.18 -23.38 10.99
CA VAL A 147 4.38 -24.77 10.59
C VAL A 147 5.61 -25.36 11.30
N HIS A 148 6.72 -24.62 11.36
CA HIS A 148 7.93 -25.08 12.05
C HIS A 148 7.74 -25.21 13.57
N LEU A 149 7.08 -24.24 14.21
CA LEU A 149 6.78 -24.31 15.65
C LEU A 149 5.91 -25.52 15.97
N LYS A 150 4.84 -25.74 15.21
CA LYS A 150 3.96 -26.90 15.39
C LYS A 150 4.70 -28.22 15.22
N ALA A 151 5.58 -28.32 14.22
CA ALA A 151 6.40 -29.52 14.04
C ALA A 151 7.38 -29.74 15.21
N SER A 152 7.95 -28.66 15.75
CA SER A 152 8.83 -28.72 16.91
C SER A 152 8.09 -29.17 18.17
N GLU A 153 6.89 -28.64 18.43
CA GLU A 153 6.03 -29.05 19.54
C GLU A 153 5.69 -30.54 19.46
N GLN A 154 5.25 -31.01 18.29
CA GLN A 154 4.97 -32.43 18.06
C GLN A 154 6.19 -33.32 18.32
N MET A 155 7.37 -32.90 17.88
CA MET A 155 8.61 -33.65 18.12
C MET A 155 8.96 -33.70 19.61
N GLN A 156 8.73 -32.62 20.34
CA GLN A 156 8.95 -32.56 21.78
C GLN A 156 7.98 -33.45 22.55
N ASP A 157 6.69 -33.46 22.16
CA ASP A 157 5.68 -34.35 22.73
C ASP A 157 6.04 -35.82 22.51
N ILE A 158 6.47 -36.20 21.30
CA ILE A 158 6.91 -37.57 20.98
C ILE A 158 8.13 -37.97 21.82
N ALA A 159 9.11 -37.07 21.98
CA ALA A 159 10.28 -37.31 22.79
C ALA A 159 9.91 -37.52 24.27
N GLU A 160 8.97 -36.73 24.79
CA GLU A 160 8.49 -36.85 26.16
C GLU A 160 7.71 -38.14 26.40
N VAL A 161 6.82 -38.53 25.48
CA VAL A 161 6.13 -39.84 25.54
C VAL A 161 7.14 -40.97 25.54
N THR A 162 8.14 -40.93 24.66
CA THR A 162 9.20 -41.94 24.60
C THR A 162 10.00 -42.01 25.91
N ARG A 163 10.31 -40.85 26.51
CA ARG A 163 10.99 -40.76 27.80
C ARG A 163 10.15 -41.38 28.93
N LEU A 164 8.86 -41.07 28.98
CA LEU A 164 7.92 -41.61 29.96
C LEU A 164 7.75 -43.13 29.79
N GLU A 165 7.60 -43.63 28.56
CA GLU A 165 7.54 -45.06 28.28
C GLU A 165 8.80 -45.80 28.74
N SER A 166 9.99 -45.25 28.44
CA SER A 166 11.25 -45.85 28.85
C SER A 166 11.39 -45.92 30.37
N THR A 167 10.90 -44.90 31.08
CA THR A 167 10.89 -44.84 32.54
C THR A 167 9.92 -45.86 33.12
N LEU A 168 8.69 -45.92 32.59
CA LEU A 168 7.69 -46.89 33.03
C LEU A 168 8.16 -48.33 32.83
N ARG A 169 8.81 -48.64 31.70
CA ARG A 169 9.39 -49.98 31.45
C ARG A 169 10.46 -50.35 32.47
N ARG A 170 11.32 -49.39 32.87
CA ARG A 170 12.33 -49.62 33.92
C ARG A 170 11.68 -49.89 35.28
N GLU A 171 10.72 -49.07 35.69
CA GLU A 171 10.02 -49.24 36.97
C GLU A 171 9.24 -50.56 37.02
N LEU A 172 8.52 -50.92 35.95
CA LEU A 172 7.83 -52.20 35.86
C LEU A 172 8.81 -53.39 35.94
N HIS A 173 10.00 -53.27 35.36
CA HIS A 173 11.02 -54.30 35.46
C HIS A 173 11.49 -54.46 36.90
N LEU A 174 11.76 -53.36 37.61
CA LEU A 174 12.19 -53.36 39.02
C LEU A 174 11.13 -54.03 39.91
N CYS A 175 9.85 -53.63 39.82
CA CYS A 175 8.78 -54.26 40.59
C CYS A 175 8.65 -55.77 40.31
N ARG A 176 8.83 -56.20 39.06
CA ARG A 176 8.79 -57.63 38.71
C ARG A 176 9.96 -58.42 39.30
N THR A 177 11.12 -57.79 39.47
CA THR A 177 12.29 -58.43 40.09
C THR A 177 12.20 -58.46 41.61
N GLU A 178 11.59 -57.45 42.24
CA GLU A 178 11.35 -57.42 43.68
C GLU A 178 10.32 -58.46 44.12
N ASN A 179 9.22 -58.63 43.39
CA ASN A 179 8.18 -59.64 43.69
C ASN A 179 8.65 -61.11 43.50
N LYS A 180 9.86 -61.34 43.00
CA LYS A 180 10.44 -62.68 42.81
C LYS A 180 11.47 -63.06 43.88
N LYS A 181 11.75 -62.16 44.84
CA LYS A 181 12.54 -62.44 46.04
C LYS A 181 11.62 -62.75 47.21
#